data_AF-A0A6I5C0P7-F1
#
_entry.id   AF-A0A6I5C0P7-F1
#
_cell.length_a   1.000
_cell.length_b   1.000
_cell.length_c   1.000
_cell.angle_alpha   90.00
_cell.angle_beta   90.00
_cell.angle_gamma   90.00
#
_symmetry.space_group_name_H-M   'P 1'
#
loop_
_entity.id
_entity.type
_entity.pdbx_description
1 polymer ?
#
loop_
_entity_poly.entity_id
_entity_poly.type
_entity_poly.pdbx_seq_one_letter_code
_entity_poly.pdbx_strand_id
1 'polypeptide(L)'
;ASLQEAAALLPALGRRVFLTTGRLGLAAFAHLDGLWFLVRSVDAPEPPYPARMDVLLDRGPFTLEGERALLRRHRVDVVVTKDSGGAATAPKLTAAREAGLPVVVVRR
;
A
#
# COMPACT_ATOMS: atom_id res chain seq x y z
N ALA A 1 -6.93 11.44 2.98
CA ALA A 1 -6.41 11.26 4.34
C ALA A 1 -4.94 11.71 4.41
N SER A 2 -4.40 12.06 5.58
CA SER A 2 -2.96 12.06 5.83
C SER A 2 -2.44 10.62 6.00
N LEU A 3 -1.12 10.42 6.11
CA LEU A 3 -0.56 9.09 6.42
C LEU A 3 -0.95 8.61 7.82
N GLN A 4 -1.07 9.54 8.77
CA GLN A 4 -1.50 9.26 10.15
C GLN A 4 -2.97 8.86 10.21
N GLU A 5 -3.83 9.58 9.47
CA GLU A 5 -5.24 9.22 9.33
C GLU A 5 -5.39 7.84 8.65
N ALA A 6 -4.58 7.56 7.62
CA ALA A 6 -4.56 6.23 7.02
C ALA A 6 -4.17 5.16 8.05
N ALA A 7 -3.08 5.37 8.80
CA ALA A 7 -2.61 4.46 9.85
C ALA A 7 -3.70 4.14 10.88
N ALA A 8 -4.49 5.14 11.30
CA ALA A 8 -5.58 4.97 12.25
C ALA A 8 -6.73 4.09 11.71
N LEU A 9 -6.98 4.10 10.40
CA LEU A 9 -8.05 3.31 9.77
C LEU A 9 -7.67 1.84 9.56
N LEU A 10 -6.38 1.55 9.33
CA LEU A 10 -5.93 0.22 8.89
C LEU A 10 -6.35 -0.95 9.79
N PRO A 11 -6.30 -0.87 11.13
CA PRO A 11 -6.68 -1.99 12.00
C PRO A 11 -8.14 -2.45 11.82
N ALA A 12 -9.03 -1.56 11.37
CA ALA A 12 -10.43 -1.88 11.09
C ALA A 12 -10.65 -2.42 9.65
N LEU A 13 -9.69 -2.20 8.74
CA LEU A 13 -9.82 -2.56 7.32
C LEU A 13 -9.19 -3.92 6.97
N GLY A 14 -8.22 -4.39 7.74
CA GLY A 14 -7.57 -5.67 7.48
C GLY A 14 -6.29 -5.88 8.25
N ARG A 15 -5.55 -6.93 7.90
CA ARG A 15 -4.28 -7.31 8.54
C ARG A 15 -3.08 -7.21 7.59
N ARG A 16 -3.32 -7.23 6.27
CA ARG A 16 -2.28 -7.28 5.23
C ARG A 16 -2.42 -6.07 4.31
N VAL A 17 -1.53 -5.10 4.52
CA VAL A 17 -1.63 -3.76 3.93
C VAL A 17 -0.66 -3.64 2.76
N PHE A 18 -1.12 -3.18 1.60
CA PHE A 18 -0.24 -2.83 0.49
C PHE A 18 -0.02 -1.32 0.43
N LEU A 19 1.20 -0.88 0.75
CA LEU A 19 1.62 0.52 0.66
C LEU A 19 2.25 0.79 -0.70
N THR A 20 1.59 1.62 -1.51
CA THR A 20 2.12 2.10 -2.81
C THR A 20 2.57 3.55 -2.73
N THR A 21 2.90 4.04 -1.53
CA THR A 21 3.27 5.43 -1.25
C THR A 21 4.76 5.72 -1.46
N GLY A 22 5.56 4.69 -1.80
CA GLY A 22 7.02 4.73 -1.89
C GLY A 22 7.72 4.65 -0.53
N ARG A 23 9.03 4.87 -0.51
CA ARG A 23 9.87 4.80 0.71
C ARG A 23 9.54 5.81 1.81
N LEU A 24 8.96 6.96 1.46
CA LEU A 24 8.75 8.06 2.40
C LEU A 24 7.46 7.87 3.20
N GLY A 25 7.53 8.17 4.50
CA GLY A 25 6.37 8.21 5.40
C GLY A 25 6.03 6.89 6.07
N LEU A 26 6.88 5.86 5.97
CA LEU A 26 6.67 4.57 6.62
C LEU A 26 6.65 4.66 8.15
N ALA A 27 7.31 5.67 8.71
CA ALA A 27 7.29 5.99 10.14
C ALA A 27 5.86 6.09 10.71
N ALA A 28 4.90 6.59 9.90
CA ALA A 28 3.50 6.71 10.31
C ALA A 28 2.84 5.36 10.60
N PHE A 29 3.39 4.25 10.09
CA PHE A 29 2.86 2.90 10.27
C PHE A 29 3.72 2.06 11.22
N ALA A 30 4.87 2.57 11.67
CA ALA A 30 5.88 1.79 12.41
C ALA A 30 5.36 1.22 13.75
N HIS A 31 4.34 1.86 14.34
CA HIS A 31 3.72 1.46 15.60
C HIS A 31 2.62 0.38 15.45
N LEU A 32 2.31 -0.04 14.21
CA LEU A 32 1.20 -0.98 13.92
C LEU A 32 1.69 -2.44 13.89
N ASP A 33 2.18 -2.93 15.03
CA ASP A 33 2.81 -4.27 15.15
C ASP A 33 1.87 -5.45 14.85
N GLY A 34 0.55 -5.21 14.96
CA GLY A 34 -0.49 -6.19 14.64
C GLY A 34 -0.78 -6.37 13.15
N LEU A 35 -0.17 -5.56 12.29
CA LEU A 35 -0.36 -5.57 10.84
C LEU A 35 0.90 -6.04 10.11
N TRP A 36 0.72 -6.58 8.91
CA TRP A 36 1.80 -6.91 8.00
C TRP A 36 1.71 -6.01 6.75
N PHE A 37 2.86 -5.54 6.27
CA PHE A 37 2.92 -4.57 5.19
C PHE A 37 3.69 -5.11 3.98
N LEU A 38 3.10 -5.01 2.80
CA LEU A 38 3.84 -5.05 1.55
C LEU A 38 4.16 -3.60 1.16
N VAL A 39 5.43 -3.26 1.07
CA VAL A 39 5.87 -1.91 0.70
C VAL A 39 6.45 -1.96 -0.70
N ARG A 40 5.80 -1.31 -1.65
CA ARG A 40 6.40 -1.11 -2.98
C ARG A 40 7.16 0.21 -3.02
N SER A 41 8.45 0.13 -3.33
CA SER A 41 9.34 1.28 -3.43
C SER A 41 10.36 1.09 -4.54
N VAL A 42 10.90 2.20 -5.07
CA VAL A 42 11.99 2.16 -6.05
C VAL A 42 13.33 1.88 -5.36
N ASP A 43 13.54 2.52 -4.21
CA ASP A 43 14.73 2.35 -3.36
C ASP A 43 14.32 1.73 -2.02
N ALA A 44 15.26 1.04 -1.37
CA ALA A 44 15.02 0.47 -0.04
C ALA A 44 14.63 1.58 0.95
N PRO A 45 13.60 1.36 1.79
CA PRO A 45 13.26 2.31 2.83
C PRO A 45 14.25 2.27 4.00
N GLU A 46 14.40 3.40 4.66
CA GLU A 46 15.16 3.52 5.91
C GLU A 46 14.21 3.53 7.12
N PRO A 47 14.66 3.04 8.28
CA PRO A 47 13.87 3.08 9.50
C PRO A 47 13.61 4.53 9.96
N PRO A 48 12.53 4.78 10.73
CA PRO A 48 11.59 3.80 11.25
C PRO A 48 10.53 3.37 10.22
N TYR A 49 10.26 2.06 10.19
CA TYR A 49 9.23 1.40 9.37
C TYR A 49 8.55 0.28 10.18
N PRO A 50 7.44 -0.31 9.71
CA PRO A 50 6.78 -1.41 10.40
C PRO A 50 7.68 -2.62 10.63
N ALA A 51 7.60 -3.24 11.82
CA ALA A 51 8.40 -4.41 12.17
C ALA A 51 8.10 -5.64 11.28
N ARG A 52 6.90 -5.73 10.73
CA ARG A 52 6.42 -6.84 9.90
C ARG A 52 6.15 -6.35 8.48
N MET A 53 7.16 -6.38 7.63
CA MET A 53 7.00 -5.96 6.24
C MET A 53 7.86 -6.77 5.27
N ASP A 54 7.39 -6.86 4.03
CA ASP A 54 8.21 -7.19 2.87
C ASP A 54 8.33 -5.96 1.97
N VAL A 55 9.52 -5.77 1.39
CA VAL A 55 9.79 -4.69 0.43
C VAL A 55 9.82 -5.26 -0.97
N LEU A 56 8.95 -4.75 -1.84
CA LEU A 56 8.98 -4.95 -3.28
C LEU A 56 9.74 -3.78 -3.91
N LEU A 57 11.00 -4.02 -4.28
CA LEU A 57 11.81 -3.08 -5.06
C LEU A 57 11.38 -3.13 -6.52
N ASP A 58 10.61 -2.14 -6.95
CA ASP A 58 9.98 -2.15 -8.27
C ASP A 58 9.69 -0.73 -8.76
N ARG A 59 9.76 -0.55 -10.08
CA ARG A 59 9.51 0.71 -10.77
C ARG A 59 8.58 0.46 -11.95
N GLY A 60 7.52 1.26 -12.03
CA GLY A 60 6.53 1.15 -13.10
C GLY A 60 7.10 1.47 -14.50
N PRO A 61 6.27 1.32 -15.54
CA PRO A 61 4.82 1.17 -15.47
C PRO A 61 4.38 -0.22 -14.99
N PHE A 62 3.31 -0.27 -14.19
CA PHE A 62 2.72 -1.52 -13.69
C PHE A 62 1.57 -1.94 -14.60
N THR A 63 1.36 -3.25 -14.78
CA THR A 63 0.25 -3.78 -15.57
C THR A 63 -0.90 -4.20 -14.65
N LEU A 64 -2.14 -4.22 -15.17
CA LEU A 64 -3.30 -4.65 -14.39
C LEU A 64 -3.19 -6.13 -13.95
N GLU A 65 -2.72 -6.99 -14.85
CA GLU A 65 -2.48 -8.40 -14.53
C GLU A 65 -1.42 -8.57 -13.43
N GLY A 66 -0.33 -7.80 -13.49
CA GLY A 66 0.71 -7.78 -12.47
C GLY A 66 0.16 -7.38 -11.11
N GLU A 67 -0.66 -6.31 -11.05
CA GLU A 67 -1.30 -5.88 -9.80
C GLU A 67 -2.25 -6.95 -9.26
N ARG A 68 -3.10 -7.58 -10.10
CA ARG A 68 -3.98 -8.68 -9.68
C ARG A 68 -3.19 -9.84 -9.07
N ALA A 69 -2.12 -10.25 -9.76
CA ALA A 69 -1.26 -11.34 -9.30
C ALA A 69 -0.60 -10.99 -7.96
N LEU A 70 -0.13 -9.75 -7.80
CA LEU A 70 0.48 -9.26 -6.57
C LEU A 70 -0.51 -9.27 -5.40
N LEU A 71 -1.69 -8.66 -5.57
CA LEU A 71 -2.72 -8.59 -4.54
C LEU A 71 -3.12 -10.00 -4.06
N ARG A 72 -3.31 -10.93 -5.00
CA ARG A 72 -3.64 -12.33 -4.69
C ARG A 72 -2.50 -13.06 -3.99
N ARG A 73 -1.27 -12.98 -4.52
CA ARG A 73 -0.09 -13.66 -3.98
C ARG A 73 0.16 -13.28 -2.53
N HIS A 74 0.04 -12.00 -2.21
CA HIS A 74 0.30 -11.50 -0.87
C HIS A 74 -0.94 -11.47 0.03
N ARG A 75 -2.10 -11.88 -0.48
CA ARG A 75 -3.40 -11.87 0.22
C ARG A 75 -3.68 -10.49 0.82
N VAL A 76 -3.59 -9.46 0.00
CA VAL A 76 -3.75 -8.07 0.45
C VAL A 76 -5.21 -7.85 0.87
N ASP A 77 -5.41 -7.22 2.03
CA ASP A 77 -6.73 -6.86 2.56
C ASP A 77 -7.08 -5.41 2.27
N VAL A 78 -6.08 -4.52 2.19
CA VAL A 78 -6.27 -3.07 2.00
C VAL A 78 -5.09 -2.46 1.24
N VAL A 79 -5.39 -1.52 0.34
CA VAL A 79 -4.39 -0.76 -0.41
C VAL A 79 -4.32 0.68 0.08
N VAL A 80 -3.13 1.18 0.38
CA VAL A 80 -2.88 2.60 0.67
C VAL A 80 -2.08 3.20 -0.47
N THR A 81 -2.61 4.27 -1.07
CA THR A 81 -1.97 4.95 -2.20
C THR A 81 -1.97 6.45 -2.01
N LYS A 82 -0.94 7.12 -2.51
CA LYS A 82 -0.95 8.58 -2.69
C LYS A 82 -1.90 8.96 -3.82
N ASP A 83 -2.54 10.11 -3.66
CA ASP A 83 -3.24 10.81 -4.73
C ASP A 83 -2.19 11.40 -5.69
N SER A 84 -1.75 10.59 -6.64
CA SER A 84 -0.73 10.96 -7.62
C SER A 84 -1.32 11.73 -8.82
N GLY A 85 -2.60 12.12 -8.80
CA GLY A 85 -3.27 12.82 -9.91
C GLY A 85 -3.49 11.99 -11.18
N GLY A 86 -2.85 10.81 -11.28
CA GLY A 86 -3.16 9.80 -12.29
C GLY A 86 -4.52 9.18 -11.98
N ALA A 87 -5.46 9.38 -12.90
CA ALA A 87 -6.88 9.06 -12.80
C ALA A 87 -7.23 7.67 -12.23
N ALA A 88 -8.51 7.47 -11.94
CA ALA A 88 -9.16 6.22 -11.52
C ALA A 88 -8.90 4.98 -12.43
N THR A 89 -8.06 5.12 -13.46
CA THR A 89 -7.57 4.11 -14.39
C THR A 89 -6.19 3.53 -14.01
N ALA A 90 -5.56 3.95 -12.91
CA ALA A 90 -4.30 3.35 -12.48
C ALA A 90 -4.49 1.82 -12.25
N PRO A 91 -3.63 0.95 -12.83
CA PRO A 91 -3.77 -0.51 -12.74
C PRO A 91 -4.03 -1.05 -11.32
N LYS A 92 -3.39 -0.45 -10.32
CA LYS A 92 -3.57 -0.79 -8.90
C LYS A 92 -4.97 -0.55 -8.35
N LEU A 93 -5.61 0.55 -8.77
CA LEU A 93 -6.97 0.90 -8.34
C LEU A 93 -7.99 0.00 -9.01
N THR A 94 -7.78 -0.33 -10.27
CA THR A 94 -8.62 -1.30 -10.99
C THR A 94 -8.50 -2.68 -10.36
N ALA A 95 -7.29 -3.16 -10.07
CA ALA A 95 -7.08 -4.45 -9.43
C ALA A 95 -7.70 -4.51 -8.01
N ALA A 96 -7.53 -3.45 -7.21
CA ALA A 96 -8.13 -3.39 -5.87
C ALA A 96 -9.67 -3.41 -5.93
N ARG A 97 -10.26 -2.65 -6.86
CA ARG A 97 -11.71 -2.63 -7.08
C ARG A 97 -12.25 -4.00 -7.51
N GLU A 98 -11.58 -4.68 -8.42
CA GLU A 98 -11.98 -6.03 -8.86
C GLU A 98 -11.85 -7.07 -7.75
N ALA A 99 -10.88 -6.90 -6.86
CA ALA A 99 -10.70 -7.75 -5.69
C ALA A 99 -11.61 -7.36 -4.50
N GLY A 100 -12.44 -6.31 -4.64
CA GLY A 100 -13.31 -5.82 -3.56
C GLY A 100 -12.55 -5.24 -2.36
N LEU A 101 -11.29 -4.83 -2.55
CA LEU A 101 -10.44 -4.36 -1.46
C LEU A 101 -10.70 -2.87 -1.16
N PRO A 102 -10.80 -2.48 0.13
CA PRO A 102 -10.78 -1.07 0.51
C PRO A 102 -9.49 -0.39 0.03
N VAL A 103 -9.64 0.84 -0.45
CA VAL A 103 -8.53 1.70 -0.86
C VAL A 103 -8.52 2.97 -0.01
N VAL A 104 -7.41 3.20 0.69
CA VAL A 104 -7.17 4.45 1.42
C VAL A 104 -6.30 5.36 0.56
N VAL A 105 -6.90 6.46 0.09
CA VAL A 105 -6.17 7.49 -0.67
C VAL A 105 -5.64 8.55 0.28
N VAL A 106 -4.32 8.69 0.33
CA VAL A 106 -3.65 9.76 1.08
C VAL A 106 -3.38 10.96 0.18
N ARG A 107 -3.74 12.14 0.65
CA ARG A 107 -3.44 13.40 -0.04
C ARG A 107 -1.96 13.72 0.12
N ARG A 108 -1.43 14.48 -0.84
CA ARG A 108 -0.04 14.91 -0.84
C ARG A 108 0.22 15.95 0.24
#